data_AF-A0A8J6ZMM7-F1
#
_entry.id   AF-A0A8J6ZMM7-F1
#
_cell.length_a   1.000
_cell.length_b   1.000
_cell.length_c   1.000
_cell.angle_alpha   90.00
_cell.angle_beta   90.00
_cell.angle_gamma   90.00
#
_symmetry.space_group_name_H-M   'P 1'
#
loop_
_entity.id
_entity.type
_entity.pdbx_description
1 polymer ?
#
loop_
_entity_poly.entity_id
_entity_poly.type
_entity_poly.pdbx_seq_one_letter_code
_entity_poly.pdbx_strand_id
1 'polypeptide(L)'
;MFTRSELESKTLKELKDLAARYEVKPVGNPGYKTSWIIPLLAFPMQAIGQFQDQKTGLRNPGWRSTEALGMMLCEIGEPTDEQAALIRATLEGSLLALPERYNQTRLLNLHKTKQLIQEAIETLNK
;
A
#
# COMPACT_ATOMS: atom_id res chain seq x y z
N MET A 1 -14.64 -5.21 14.26
CA MET A 1 -13.77 -4.36 15.10
C MET A 1 -14.51 -4.05 16.40
N PHE A 2 -13.86 -3.49 17.43
CA PHE A 2 -14.32 -3.41 18.84
C PHE A 2 -15.83 -3.30 19.06
N THR A 3 -16.36 -4.02 20.05
CA THR A 3 -17.75 -3.85 20.48
C THR A 3 -17.89 -2.75 21.52
N ARG A 4 -19.08 -2.16 21.62
CA ARG A 4 -19.37 -1.16 22.64
C ARG A 4 -19.11 -1.69 24.05
N SER A 5 -19.60 -2.90 24.33
CA SER A 5 -19.43 -3.57 25.63
C SER A 5 -17.96 -3.82 25.98
N GLU A 6 -17.13 -4.19 25.00
CA GLU A 6 -15.67 -4.36 25.19
C GLU A 6 -14.97 -3.05 25.58
N LEU A 7 -15.41 -1.92 25.03
CA LEU A 7 -14.80 -0.62 25.32
C LEU A 7 -15.33 -0.02 26.63
N GLU A 8 -16.60 -0.26 26.95
CA GLU A 8 -17.22 0.19 28.20
C GLU A 8 -16.61 -0.50 29.43
N SER A 9 -16.15 -1.75 29.30
CA SER A 9 -15.48 -2.49 30.38
C SER A 9 -14.04 -2.03 30.67
N LYS A 10 -13.37 -1.35 29.73
CA LYS A 10 -11.99 -0.84 29.89
C LYS A 10 -11.94 0.39 30.79
N THR A 11 -10.86 0.58 31.53
CA THR A 11 -10.59 1.82 32.27
C THR A 11 -10.29 3.00 31.33
N LEU A 12 -10.35 4.24 31.84
CA LEU A 12 -9.99 5.42 31.06
C LEU A 12 -8.54 5.38 30.56
N LYS A 13 -7.62 4.85 31.37
CA LYS A 13 -6.20 4.70 30.98
C LYS A 13 -6.07 3.71 29.81
N GLU A 14 -6.70 2.54 29.91
CA GLU A 14 -6.67 1.55 28.84
C GLU A 14 -7.31 2.06 27.54
N LEU A 15 -8.37 2.87 27.64
CA LEU A 15 -8.97 3.52 26.46
C LEU A 15 -8.02 4.53 25.81
N LYS A 16 -7.27 5.31 26.62
CA LYS A 16 -6.25 6.24 26.12
C LYS A 16 -5.09 5.51 25.45
N ASP A 17 -4.59 4.45 26.08
CA ASP A 17 -3.49 3.63 25.57
C ASP A 17 -3.90 2.93 24.25
N LEU A 18 -5.15 2.44 24.19
CA LEU A 18 -5.70 1.84 22.98
C LEU A 18 -5.86 2.88 21.86
N ALA A 19 -6.41 4.05 22.17
CA ALA A 19 -6.58 5.13 21.20
C ALA A 19 -5.23 5.64 20.68
N ALA A 20 -4.22 5.75 21.54
CA ALA A 20 -2.86 6.13 21.15
C ALA A 20 -2.22 5.14 20.17
N ARG A 21 -2.43 3.83 20.37
CA ARG A 21 -1.92 2.79 19.46
C ARG A 21 -2.41 2.95 18.03
N TYR A 22 -3.65 3.43 17.86
CA TYR A 22 -4.26 3.63 16.54
C TYR A 22 -4.30 5.11 16.12
N GLU A 23 -3.62 5.98 16.86
CA GLU A 23 -3.59 7.44 16.64
C GLU A 23 -4.99 8.10 16.60
N VAL A 24 -5.96 7.51 17.30
CA VAL A 24 -7.33 8.00 17.38
C VAL A 24 -7.42 9.10 18.44
N LYS A 25 -7.91 10.28 18.04
CA LYS A 25 -8.10 11.42 18.95
C LYS A 25 -9.46 11.35 19.66
N PRO A 26 -9.56 11.85 20.91
CA PRO A 26 -10.83 11.91 21.62
C PRO A 26 -11.75 12.96 21.01
N VAL A 27 -13.05 12.78 21.15
CA VAL A 27 -14.08 13.75 20.77
C VAL A 27 -14.74 14.30 22.03
N GLY A 28 -14.61 15.61 22.26
CA GLY A 28 -15.06 16.27 23.49
C GLY A 28 -13.99 16.25 24.59
N ASN A 29 -14.40 16.15 25.86
CA ASN A 29 -13.48 16.23 26.98
C ASN A 29 -12.72 14.91 27.22
N PRO A 30 -11.37 14.88 27.08
CA PRO A 30 -10.57 13.66 27.23
C PRO A 30 -10.57 13.01 28.63
N GLY A 31 -11.16 13.69 29.63
CA GLY A 31 -11.38 13.15 30.98
C GLY A 31 -12.50 12.11 31.06
N TYR A 32 -13.41 12.05 30.07
CA TYR A 32 -14.53 11.11 30.07
C TYR A 32 -14.27 9.90 29.18
N LYS A 33 -14.68 8.72 29.63
CA LYS A 33 -14.56 7.46 28.86
C LYS A 33 -15.29 7.57 27.51
N THR A 34 -16.46 8.17 27.48
CA THR A 34 -17.29 8.34 26.27
C THR A 34 -16.56 9.09 25.16
N SER A 35 -15.74 10.08 25.49
CA SER A 35 -14.92 10.83 24.54
C SER A 35 -13.85 9.99 23.84
N TRP A 36 -13.52 8.81 24.36
CA TRP A 36 -12.63 7.84 23.72
C TRP A 36 -13.40 6.70 23.06
N ILE A 37 -14.46 6.20 23.72
CA ILE A 37 -15.29 5.10 23.20
C ILE A 37 -15.92 5.46 21.85
N ILE A 38 -16.49 6.68 21.73
CA ILE A 38 -17.16 7.12 20.50
C ILE A 38 -16.21 7.08 19.29
N PRO A 39 -15.05 7.76 19.29
CA PRO A 39 -14.16 7.72 18.13
C PRO A 39 -13.55 6.33 17.89
N LEU A 40 -13.28 5.54 18.94
CA LEU A 40 -12.80 4.15 18.81
C LEU A 40 -13.81 3.22 18.12
N LEU A 41 -15.11 3.43 18.33
CA LEU A 41 -16.18 2.72 17.61
C LEU A 41 -16.38 3.25 16.18
N ALA A 42 -16.23 4.57 16.00
CA ALA A 42 -16.60 5.24 14.76
C ALA A 42 -15.53 5.13 13.67
N PHE A 43 -14.24 5.22 14.01
CA PHE A 43 -13.18 5.34 13.01
C PHE A 43 -13.14 4.19 11.98
N PRO A 44 -13.43 2.92 12.32
CA PRO A 44 -13.40 1.85 11.33
C PRO A 44 -14.53 2.01 10.31
N MET A 45 -15.73 2.34 10.77
CA MET A 45 -16.88 2.58 9.90
C MET A 45 -16.70 3.83 9.05
N GLN A 46 -16.11 4.89 9.62
CA GLN A 46 -15.77 6.10 8.89
C GLN A 46 -14.72 5.84 7.80
N ALA A 47 -13.67 5.07 8.11
CA ALA A 47 -12.62 4.72 7.14
C ALA A 47 -13.20 3.91 5.97
N ILE A 48 -14.06 2.92 6.24
CA ILE A 48 -14.74 2.17 5.19
C ILE A 48 -15.70 3.06 4.39
N GLY A 49 -16.45 3.95 5.06
CA GLY A 49 -17.33 4.90 4.38
C GLY A 49 -16.57 5.85 3.44
N GLN A 50 -15.43 6.36 3.88
CA GLN A 50 -14.53 7.20 3.06
C GLN A 50 -13.94 6.41 1.88
N PHE A 51 -13.57 5.15 2.09
CA PHE A 51 -13.11 4.30 0.99
C PHE A 51 -14.23 4.03 -0.02
N GLN A 52 -15.46 3.81 0.43
CA GLN A 52 -16.61 3.57 -0.45
C GLN A 52 -17.06 4.84 -1.20
N ASP A 53 -16.97 6.02 -0.55
CA ASP A 53 -17.41 7.27 -1.15
C ASP A 53 -16.44 7.80 -2.22
N GLN A 54 -15.17 7.36 -2.20
CA GLN A 54 -14.13 7.73 -3.16
C GLN A 54 -13.87 9.25 -3.21
N LYS A 55 -14.19 9.98 -2.14
CA LYS A 55 -14.05 11.45 -2.03
C LYS A 55 -12.93 11.87 -1.11
N THR A 56 -12.50 11.05 -0.16
CA THR A 56 -11.48 11.44 0.82
C THR A 56 -10.50 10.30 1.06
N GLY A 57 -9.21 10.61 1.22
CA GLY A 57 -8.19 9.59 1.48
C GLY A 57 -7.85 8.75 0.25
N LEU A 58 -7.64 7.44 0.47
CA LEU A 58 -7.32 6.48 -0.60
C LEU A 58 -8.53 6.27 -1.51
N ARG A 59 -8.27 6.24 -2.82
CA ARG A 59 -9.27 6.08 -3.87
C ARG A 59 -8.80 5.05 -4.88
N ASN A 60 -9.75 4.36 -5.49
CA ASN A 60 -9.52 3.48 -6.62
C ASN A 60 -9.09 4.34 -7.82
N PRO A 61 -7.97 4.01 -8.48
CA PRO A 61 -7.59 4.64 -9.73
C PRO A 61 -8.72 4.51 -10.76
N GLY A 62 -8.92 5.56 -11.54
CA GLY A 62 -9.86 5.50 -12.67
C GLY A 62 -9.31 4.62 -13.80
N TRP A 63 -10.21 4.18 -14.69
CA TRP A 63 -9.88 3.33 -15.84
C TRP A 63 -8.68 3.84 -16.66
N ARG A 64 -8.61 5.14 -16.95
CA ARG A 64 -7.50 5.70 -17.74
C ARG A 64 -6.14 5.52 -17.08
N SER A 65 -6.09 5.56 -15.74
CA SER A 65 -4.85 5.37 -14.99
C SER A 65 -4.43 3.90 -15.01
N THR A 66 -5.37 2.96 -14.91
CA THR A 66 -5.07 1.52 -15.00
C THR A 66 -4.71 1.11 -16.42
N GLU A 67 -5.37 1.67 -17.44
CA GLU A 67 -5.05 1.48 -18.85
C GLU A 67 -3.64 1.97 -19.19
N ALA A 68 -3.22 3.11 -18.63
CA ALA A 68 -1.85 3.62 -18.81
C ALA A 68 -0.78 2.66 -18.29
N LEU A 69 -1.05 1.95 -17.17
CA LEU A 69 -0.15 0.90 -16.67
C LEU A 69 -0.07 -0.29 -17.65
N GLY A 70 -1.21 -0.69 -18.23
CA GLY A 70 -1.26 -1.75 -19.25
C GLY A 70 -0.50 -1.36 -20.52
N MET A 71 -0.67 -0.15 -21.01
CA MET A 71 0.08 0.37 -22.16
C MET A 71 1.59 0.40 -21.87
N MET A 72 2.00 0.82 -20.66
CA MET A 72 3.39 0.81 -20.26
C MET A 72 4.00 -0.60 -20.27
N LEU A 73 3.26 -1.64 -19.86
CA LEU A 73 3.73 -3.03 -19.97
C LEU A 73 3.94 -3.45 -21.42
N CYS A 74 3.03 -3.07 -22.32
CA CYS A 74 3.16 -3.33 -23.75
C CYS A 74 4.39 -2.63 -24.36
N GLU A 75 4.67 -1.39 -23.95
CA GLU A 75 5.84 -0.64 -24.40
C GLU A 75 7.16 -1.22 -23.89
N ILE A 76 7.19 -1.74 -22.65
CA ILE A 76 8.37 -2.39 -22.09
C ILE A 76 8.68 -3.71 -22.82
N GLY A 77 7.64 -4.47 -23.18
CA GLY A 77 7.79 -5.75 -23.88
C GLY A 77 8.38 -6.87 -23.02
N GLU A 78 8.78 -7.97 -23.65
CA GLU A 78 9.43 -9.11 -23.00
C GLU A 78 10.94 -9.10 -23.20
N PRO A 79 11.74 -9.53 -22.21
CA PRO A 79 13.18 -9.68 -22.41
C PRO A 79 13.46 -10.76 -23.46
N THR A 80 14.47 -10.53 -24.30
CA THR A 80 15.02 -11.60 -25.16
C THR A 80 15.72 -12.66 -24.31
N ASP A 81 16.07 -13.80 -24.91
CA ASP A 81 16.78 -14.88 -24.21
C ASP A 81 18.11 -14.41 -23.60
N GLU A 82 18.86 -13.56 -24.30
CA GLU A 82 20.12 -12.98 -23.83
C GLU A 82 19.89 -12.01 -22.67
N GLN A 83 18.87 -11.15 -22.78
CA GLN A 83 18.51 -10.23 -21.71
C GLN A 83 18.06 -11.00 -20.46
N ALA A 84 17.26 -12.06 -20.63
CA ALA A 84 16.83 -12.91 -19.53
C ALA A 84 18.01 -13.64 -18.87
N ALA A 85 18.97 -14.14 -19.67
CA ALA A 85 20.19 -14.73 -19.15
C ALA A 85 21.03 -13.73 -18.36
N LEU A 86 21.21 -12.51 -18.89
CA LEU A 86 21.93 -11.44 -18.20
C LEU A 86 21.22 -11.02 -16.91
N ILE A 87 19.89 -10.93 -16.90
CA ILE A 87 19.09 -10.63 -15.69
C ILE A 87 19.35 -11.70 -14.62
N ARG A 88 19.27 -12.99 -14.97
CA ARG A 88 19.55 -14.11 -14.03
C ARG A 88 20.97 -14.03 -13.46
N ALA A 89 21.97 -13.88 -14.32
CA ALA A 89 23.36 -13.72 -13.90
C ALA A 89 23.55 -12.50 -12.96
N THR A 90 22.85 -11.38 -13.25
CA THR A 90 22.89 -10.19 -12.39
C THR A 90 22.27 -10.44 -11.02
N LEU A 91 21.16 -11.19 -10.94
CA LEU A 91 20.52 -11.58 -9.69
C LEU A 91 21.40 -12.53 -8.85
N GLU A 92 22.22 -13.34 -9.50
CA GLU A 92 23.25 -14.21 -8.87
C GLU A 92 24.50 -13.44 -8.43
N GLY A 93 24.57 -12.13 -8.69
CA GLY A 93 25.71 -11.28 -8.31
C GLY A 93 26.83 -11.21 -9.35
N SER A 94 26.67 -11.82 -10.53
CA SER A 94 27.64 -11.72 -11.62
C SER A 94 27.50 -10.37 -12.32
N LEU A 95 28.49 -9.50 -12.15
CA LEU A 95 28.50 -8.15 -12.71
C LEU A 95 29.54 -8.00 -13.82
N LEU A 96 29.16 -7.35 -14.91
CA LEU A 96 30.09 -6.94 -15.95
C LEU A 96 31.10 -5.90 -15.40
N ALA A 97 32.19 -5.72 -16.15
CA ALA A 97 33.11 -4.62 -15.93
C ALA A 97 32.44 -3.27 -16.25
N LEU A 98 33.10 -2.18 -15.84
CA LEU A 98 32.71 -0.85 -16.30
C LEU A 98 33.24 -0.64 -17.73
N PRO A 99 32.48 0.04 -18.61
CA PRO A 99 31.23 0.77 -18.34
C PRO A 99 29.93 -0.06 -18.43
N GLU A 100 29.97 -1.30 -18.92
CA GLU A 100 28.80 -2.10 -19.31
C GLU A 100 27.88 -2.42 -18.13
N ARG A 101 28.43 -2.50 -16.91
CA ARG A 101 27.67 -2.67 -15.66
C ARG A 101 26.51 -1.68 -15.52
N TYR A 102 26.66 -0.45 -16.03
CA TYR A 102 25.58 0.54 -15.99
C TYR A 102 24.34 0.07 -16.75
N ASN A 103 24.51 -0.44 -17.96
CA ASN A 103 23.41 -0.95 -18.77
C ASN A 103 22.87 -2.27 -18.23
N GLN A 104 23.72 -3.12 -17.66
CA GLN A 104 23.29 -4.33 -16.95
C GLN A 104 22.34 -3.99 -15.78
N THR A 105 22.71 -3.03 -14.93
CA THR A 105 21.86 -2.60 -13.81
C THR A 105 20.57 -1.96 -14.30
N ARG A 106 20.62 -1.15 -15.37
CA ARG A 106 19.42 -0.57 -16.00
C ARG A 106 18.47 -1.63 -16.54
N LEU A 107 18.99 -2.66 -17.19
CA LEU A 107 18.18 -3.78 -17.70
C LEU A 107 17.46 -4.49 -16.54
N LEU A 108 18.18 -4.82 -15.46
CA LEU A 108 17.59 -5.43 -14.27
C LEU A 108 16.50 -4.54 -13.66
N ASN A 109 16.76 -3.23 -13.54
CA ASN A 109 15.79 -2.31 -12.97
C ASN A 109 14.53 -2.18 -13.83
N LEU A 110 14.68 -2.15 -15.17
CA LEU A 110 13.52 -2.13 -16.08
C LEU A 110 12.68 -3.40 -15.93
N HIS A 111 13.31 -4.57 -15.83
CA HIS A 111 12.62 -5.83 -15.60
C HIS A 111 11.86 -5.83 -14.26
N LYS A 112 12.48 -5.33 -13.18
CA LYS A 112 11.81 -5.18 -11.87
C LYS A 112 10.63 -4.22 -11.93
N THR A 113 10.78 -3.08 -12.61
CA THR A 113 9.69 -2.11 -12.81
C THR A 113 8.51 -2.76 -13.52
N LYS A 114 8.77 -3.54 -14.58
CA LYS A 114 7.73 -4.31 -15.26
C LYS A 114 6.97 -5.24 -14.31
N GLN A 115 7.69 -6.00 -13.49
CA GLN A 115 7.08 -6.91 -12.52
C GLN A 115 6.20 -6.17 -11.51
N LEU A 116 6.66 -5.02 -11.00
CA LEU A 116 5.91 -4.19 -10.06
C LEU A 116 4.65 -3.59 -10.69
N ILE A 117 4.70 -3.19 -11.96
CA ILE A 117 3.52 -2.70 -12.68
C ILE A 117 2.50 -3.82 -12.86
N GLN A 118 2.96 -5.02 -13.23
CA GLN A 118 2.09 -6.18 -13.37
C GLN A 118 1.41 -6.56 -12.05
N GLU A 119 2.19 -6.62 -10.95
CA GLU A 119 1.66 -6.87 -9.61
C GLU A 119 0.66 -5.79 -9.17
N ALA A 120 0.92 -4.53 -9.50
CA ALA A 120 0.01 -3.42 -9.21
C ALA A 120 -1.32 -3.59 -9.96
N ILE A 121 -1.30 -3.92 -11.26
CA ILE A 121 -2.52 -4.17 -12.05
C ILE A 121 -3.30 -5.36 -11.48
N GLU A 122 -2.64 -6.47 -11.19
CA GLU A 122 -3.28 -7.66 -10.61
C GLU A 122 -3.89 -7.38 -9.23
N THR A 123 -3.25 -6.53 -8.43
CA THR A 123 -3.75 -6.15 -7.11
C THR A 123 -4.94 -5.18 -7.20
N LEU A 124 -4.93 -4.27 -8.17
CA LEU A 124 -6.02 -3.32 -8.40
C LEU A 124 -7.29 -3.97 -8.99
N ASN A 125 -7.16 -5.10 -9.66
CA ASN A 125 -8.26 -5.81 -10.31
C ASN A 125 -8.87 -6.94 -9.45
N LYS A 126 -8.42 -7.10 -8.20
CA LYS A 126 -8.99 -8.05 -7.20
C LYS A 126 -10.08 -7.38 -6.38
#